data_AF-A0A517XL97-F1
#
_entry.id   AF-A0A517XL97-F1
#
_cell.length_a   1.000
_cell.length_b   1.000
_cell.length_c   1.000
_cell.angle_alpha   90.00
_cell.angle_beta   90.00
_cell.angle_gamma   90.00
#
_symmetry.space_group_name_H-M   'P 1'
#
loop_
_entity.id
_entity.type
_entity.pdbx_description
1 polymer ?
#
loop_
_entity_poly.entity_id
_entity_poly.type
_entity_poly.pdbx_seq_one_letter_code
_entity_poly.pdbx_strand_id
1 'polypeptide(L)'
;MLPTLVLTLGLAPGVDVFGGARRDPTGPAAYPPIYVPAEAPYGYVYQPAVDLHMVPRLPAEKYCPQPGDVLLLSDPDPLFDVLYVLSRTGKPGHTGVVVRMPDGRLGLLEAGFSFTPFTRITPLEYTINLYAGWVWARPRQTPLTEEQDRRLTDFAVQADGGAYNLKRFAAQISLVRSRAPLVTRFAGKPVGPGKEYTCVQIVVEALVHAGLVDGATARPAATHAQDLFYDRSRNPYIDRHPPLAGRGWGAPRLWTPIPGTARRGSSRPKPPAAWPGPGGAYVYTPAPLSGPEVPAPVATAYEPPDPRPIAPVEAEPPRIGFFDRPYRLLSRRR
;
A
#
# COMPACT_ATOMS: atom_id res chain seq x y z
N MET A 1 11.11 3.39 -28.52
CA MET A 1 12.19 2.67 -27.81
C MET A 1 12.13 2.82 -26.28
N LEU A 2 11.55 3.89 -25.71
CA LEU A 2 11.33 4.03 -24.26
C LEU A 2 10.47 2.93 -23.57
N PRO A 3 9.35 2.42 -24.15
CA PRO A 3 8.52 1.44 -23.44
C PRO A 3 9.23 0.09 -23.23
N THR A 4 10.20 -0.25 -24.08
CA THR A 4 10.97 -1.50 -23.98
C THR A 4 11.94 -1.48 -22.79
N LEU A 5 12.44 -0.32 -22.39
CA LEU A 5 13.44 -0.17 -21.31
C LEU A 5 12.80 -0.22 -19.90
N VAL A 6 11.54 0.22 -19.78
CA VAL A 6 10.73 0.09 -18.55
C VAL A 6 10.34 -1.38 -18.29
N LEU A 7 10.13 -2.15 -19.37
CA LEU A 7 9.78 -3.57 -19.28
C LEU A 7 10.98 -4.47 -18.92
N THR A 8 12.21 -4.11 -19.30
CA THR A 8 13.40 -4.94 -19.00
C THR A 8 13.89 -4.80 -17.56
N LEU A 9 13.68 -3.67 -16.89
CA LEU A 9 14.05 -3.48 -15.48
C LEU A 9 13.20 -4.30 -14.49
N GLY A 10 11.97 -4.67 -14.86
CA GLY A 10 11.11 -5.57 -14.09
C GLY A 10 11.48 -7.05 -14.18
N LEU A 11 12.47 -7.42 -15.01
CA LEU A 11 12.80 -8.82 -15.33
C LEU A 11 14.22 -9.24 -14.91
N ALA A 12 15.02 -8.34 -14.34
CA ALA A 12 16.32 -8.73 -13.80
C ALA A 12 16.11 -9.65 -12.57
N PRO A 13 16.72 -10.85 -12.53
CA PRO A 13 16.69 -11.71 -11.36
C PRO A 13 17.39 -10.97 -10.21
N GLY A 14 16.62 -10.56 -9.22
CA GLY A 14 17.12 -9.93 -8.01
C GLY A 14 16.33 -10.44 -6.82
N VAL A 15 16.87 -10.23 -5.62
CA VAL A 15 16.11 -10.38 -4.37
C VAL A 15 15.09 -9.25 -4.26
N ASP A 16 13.95 -9.49 -3.63
CA ASP A 16 13.08 -8.40 -3.19
C ASP A 16 13.72 -7.69 -1.97
N VAL A 17 13.14 -6.58 -1.49
CA VAL A 17 13.66 -5.84 -0.32
C VAL A 17 13.65 -6.71 0.95
N PHE A 18 12.92 -7.83 0.95
CA PHE A 18 12.90 -8.79 2.05
C PHE A 18 13.96 -9.90 1.93
N GLY A 19 14.80 -9.89 0.88
CA GLY A 19 15.76 -10.97 0.64
C GLY A 19 15.09 -12.26 0.13
N GLY A 20 13.79 -12.24 -0.12
CA GLY A 20 13.03 -13.34 -0.69
C GLY A 20 13.23 -13.43 -2.20
N ALA A 21 12.93 -14.60 -2.77
CA ALA A 21 12.84 -14.72 -4.21
C ALA A 21 11.74 -13.78 -4.71
N ARG A 22 12.07 -12.83 -5.61
CA ARG A 22 11.09 -11.93 -6.27
C ARG A 22 9.87 -12.63 -6.86
N ARG A 23 9.93 -13.95 -7.02
CA ARG A 23 8.92 -14.82 -7.63
C ARG A 23 7.93 -15.45 -6.65
N ASP A 24 8.16 -15.39 -5.33
CA ASP A 24 7.21 -15.99 -4.38
C ASP A 24 5.98 -15.08 -4.22
N PRO A 25 4.78 -15.44 -4.69
CA PRO A 25 3.61 -14.58 -4.55
C PRO A 25 3.22 -14.34 -3.08
N THR A 26 3.57 -15.26 -2.18
CA THR A 26 3.18 -15.24 -0.76
C THR A 26 4.16 -14.49 0.15
N GLY A 27 5.30 -14.04 -0.39
CA GLY A 27 6.36 -13.38 0.37
C GLY A 27 7.39 -14.36 0.91
N PRO A 28 8.36 -13.90 1.72
CA PRO A 28 9.38 -14.79 2.25
C PRO A 28 8.78 -15.73 3.32
N ALA A 29 9.30 -16.95 3.41
CA ALA A 29 8.94 -17.89 4.48
C ALA A 29 9.21 -17.34 5.89
N ALA A 30 10.17 -16.41 6.02
CA ALA A 30 10.42 -15.64 7.22
C ALA A 30 10.78 -14.19 6.86
N TYR A 31 10.17 -13.22 7.53
CA TYR A 31 10.49 -11.81 7.33
C TYR A 31 11.85 -11.45 7.94
N PRO A 32 12.63 -10.56 7.30
CA PRO A 32 13.91 -10.12 7.85
C PRO A 32 13.67 -9.31 9.14
N PRO A 33 14.67 -9.23 10.02
CA PRO A 33 14.50 -8.57 11.29
C PRO A 33 14.28 -7.07 11.09
N ILE A 34 13.47 -6.48 11.95
CA ILE A 34 13.17 -5.05 11.96
C ILE A 34 13.48 -4.44 13.32
N TYR A 35 13.76 -3.14 13.33
CA TYR A 35 13.74 -2.36 14.56
C TYR A 35 12.33 -1.83 14.80
N VAL A 36 11.79 -2.14 15.97
CA VAL A 36 10.48 -1.67 16.41
C VAL A 36 10.63 -0.87 17.70
N PRO A 37 10.12 0.38 17.78
CA PRO A 37 10.14 1.13 19.03
C PRO A 37 9.25 0.44 20.06
N ALA A 38 9.79 0.15 21.25
CA ALA A 38 9.06 -0.54 22.33
C ALA A 38 7.71 0.12 22.65
N GLU A 39 7.74 1.44 22.70
CA GLU A 39 6.60 2.27 23.10
C GLU A 39 5.61 2.59 21.99
N ALA A 40 6.01 2.37 20.73
CA ALA A 40 5.25 2.73 19.55
C ALA A 40 5.57 1.73 18.43
N PRO A 41 5.00 0.50 18.48
CA PRO A 41 5.37 -0.56 17.56
C PRO A 41 5.16 -0.22 16.08
N TYR A 42 4.20 0.67 15.82
CA TYR A 42 3.90 1.18 14.50
C TYR A 42 4.48 2.58 14.25
N GLY A 43 5.46 3.03 15.03
CA GLY A 43 6.11 4.34 14.87
C GLY A 43 5.24 5.53 15.30
N TYR A 44 5.54 6.69 14.75
CA TYR A 44 4.98 7.98 15.16
C TYR A 44 4.43 8.74 13.96
N VAL A 45 3.36 9.50 14.19
CA VAL A 45 2.77 10.44 13.25
C VAL A 45 2.85 11.87 13.78
N TYR A 46 2.83 12.84 12.89
CA TYR A 46 2.97 14.27 13.20
C TYR A 46 1.68 15.03 12.92
N GLN A 47 1.65 16.33 13.21
CA GLN A 47 0.50 17.16 12.85
C GLN A 47 0.16 17.01 11.36
N PRO A 48 -1.14 16.96 11.01
CA PRO A 48 -1.55 16.79 9.63
C PRO A 48 -1.02 17.90 8.73
N ALA A 49 -0.50 17.52 7.57
CA ALA A 49 -0.04 18.46 6.58
C ALA A 49 -0.17 17.83 5.20
N VAL A 50 -0.85 18.54 4.30
CA VAL A 50 -0.91 18.18 2.87
C VAL A 50 0.39 18.63 2.19
N ASP A 51 1.50 18.05 2.64
CA ASP A 51 2.84 18.48 2.30
C ASP A 51 3.76 17.28 2.04
N LEU A 52 4.49 17.36 0.92
CA LEU A 52 5.49 16.38 0.54
C LEU A 52 6.87 16.69 1.14
N HIS A 53 7.05 17.84 1.80
CA HIS A 53 8.27 18.14 2.54
C HIS A 53 8.38 17.30 3.80
N MET A 54 9.59 16.82 4.04
CA MET A 54 9.94 15.86 5.09
C MET A 54 10.25 16.57 6.39
N VAL A 55 9.32 17.43 6.82
CA VAL A 55 9.45 18.21 8.04
C VAL A 55 8.46 17.64 9.07
N PRO A 56 8.96 16.93 10.10
CA PRO A 56 8.15 16.52 11.25
C PRO A 56 7.55 17.75 11.94
N ARG A 57 6.21 17.81 12.01
CA ARG A 57 5.47 18.90 12.66
C ARG A 57 5.00 18.44 14.03
N LEU A 58 5.69 18.87 15.07
CA LEU A 58 5.43 18.45 16.44
C LEU A 58 4.02 18.89 16.91
N PRO A 59 3.41 18.19 17.89
CA PRO A 59 3.96 17.05 18.64
C PRO A 59 4.03 15.76 17.80
N ALA A 60 4.95 14.87 18.18
CA ALA A 60 4.95 13.50 17.70
C ALA A 60 3.92 12.70 18.51
N GLU A 61 3.05 11.96 17.83
CA GLU A 61 2.05 11.09 18.44
C GLU A 61 2.36 9.64 18.09
N LYS A 62 2.14 8.72 19.03
CA LYS A 62 2.23 7.28 18.76
C LYS A 62 1.21 6.92 17.68
N TYR A 63 1.65 6.27 16.62
CA TYR A 63 0.74 5.84 15.56
C TYR A 63 0.00 4.57 16.02
N CYS A 64 -1.31 4.67 16.13
CA CYS A 64 -2.21 3.55 16.44
C CYS A 64 -2.99 3.20 15.16
N PRO A 65 -2.40 2.41 14.25
CA PRO A 65 -3.06 2.07 13.00
C PRO A 65 -4.34 1.28 13.25
N GLN A 66 -5.31 1.47 12.38
CA GLN A 66 -6.55 0.69 12.35
C GLN A 66 -6.91 0.27 10.93
N PRO A 67 -7.73 -0.79 10.75
CA PRO A 67 -8.23 -1.17 9.44
C PRO A 67 -8.89 0.00 8.72
N GLY A 68 -8.60 0.13 7.42
CA GLY A 68 -9.04 1.22 6.56
C GLY A 68 -8.12 2.43 6.53
N ASP A 69 -7.09 2.51 7.39
CA ASP A 69 -6.05 3.53 7.25
C ASP A 69 -5.36 3.39 5.89
N VAL A 70 -5.10 4.51 5.21
CA VAL A 70 -4.42 4.49 3.91
C VAL A 70 -2.99 4.95 4.10
N LEU A 71 -2.03 4.11 3.74
CA LEU A 71 -0.63 4.50 3.70
C LEU A 71 -0.27 4.96 2.29
N LEU A 72 0.36 6.13 2.22
CA LEU A 72 0.86 6.74 1.01
C LEU A 72 2.37 6.74 1.08
N LEU A 73 3.01 6.33 0.00
CA LEU A 73 4.39 5.88 0.02
C LEU A 73 5.17 6.57 -1.11
N SER A 74 6.31 7.18 -0.79
CA SER A 74 7.17 7.77 -1.82
C SER A 74 8.06 6.72 -2.45
N ASP A 75 8.16 6.68 -3.76
CA ASP A 75 9.13 5.81 -4.40
C ASP A 75 10.57 6.18 -4.02
N PRO A 76 11.38 5.20 -3.58
CA PRO A 76 12.78 5.43 -3.25
C PRO A 76 13.66 5.57 -4.50
N ASP A 77 13.18 5.06 -5.65
CA ASP A 77 13.90 5.00 -6.91
C ASP A 77 13.63 6.25 -7.79
N PRO A 78 14.66 7.05 -8.10
CA PRO A 78 14.53 8.23 -8.97
C PRO A 78 13.96 7.95 -10.36
N LEU A 79 14.09 6.72 -10.88
CA LEU A 79 13.48 6.36 -12.16
C LEU A 79 11.96 6.53 -12.12
N PHE A 80 11.34 6.13 -11.02
CA PHE A 80 9.89 6.23 -10.86
C PHE A 80 9.44 7.68 -10.75
N ASP A 81 10.23 8.56 -10.12
CA ASP A 81 9.97 10.00 -10.13
C ASP A 81 9.83 10.53 -11.57
N VAL A 82 10.71 10.11 -12.48
CA VAL A 82 10.63 10.47 -13.91
C VAL A 82 9.38 9.87 -14.57
N LEU A 83 9.09 8.58 -14.34
CA LEU A 83 7.92 7.92 -14.91
C LEU A 83 6.60 8.53 -14.44
N TYR A 84 6.50 8.97 -13.19
CA TYR A 84 5.33 9.69 -12.70
C TYR A 84 5.20 11.05 -13.35
N VAL A 85 6.29 11.82 -13.50
CA VAL A 85 6.25 13.10 -14.22
C VAL A 85 5.73 12.91 -15.65
N LEU A 86 6.23 11.90 -16.37
CA LEU A 86 5.75 11.56 -17.72
C LEU A 86 4.28 11.14 -17.72
N SER A 87 3.87 10.38 -16.70
CA SER A 87 2.47 10.02 -16.45
C SER A 87 1.64 11.22 -15.96
N ARG A 88 2.22 12.42 -15.86
CA ARG A 88 1.59 13.66 -15.33
C ARG A 88 0.99 13.46 -13.95
N THR A 89 1.67 12.64 -13.15
CA THR A 89 1.36 12.30 -11.77
C THR A 89 2.53 12.72 -10.89
N GLY A 90 2.27 13.07 -9.65
CA GLY A 90 3.31 13.44 -8.69
C GLY A 90 3.47 12.38 -7.61
N LYS A 91 4.27 12.73 -6.60
CA LYS A 91 4.32 12.01 -5.33
C LYS A 91 3.00 12.21 -4.55
N PRO A 92 2.64 11.28 -3.66
CA PRO A 92 3.25 9.96 -3.45
C PRO A 92 3.02 9.03 -4.66
N GLY A 93 3.93 8.09 -4.89
CA GLY A 93 3.89 7.23 -6.09
C GLY A 93 3.34 5.82 -5.83
N HIS A 94 3.31 5.38 -4.57
CA HIS A 94 2.77 4.10 -4.16
C HIS A 94 1.77 4.25 -3.01
N THR A 95 0.95 3.23 -2.77
CA THR A 95 -0.04 3.23 -1.68
C THR A 95 -0.48 1.82 -1.30
N GLY A 96 -0.89 1.66 -0.04
CA GLY A 96 -1.54 0.47 0.49
C GLY A 96 -2.64 0.85 1.49
N VAL A 97 -3.47 -0.12 1.86
CA VAL A 97 -4.52 0.06 2.87
C VAL A 97 -4.31 -0.93 4.01
N VAL A 98 -4.43 -0.44 5.25
CA VAL A 98 -4.32 -1.28 6.45
C VAL A 98 -5.58 -2.15 6.53
N VAL A 99 -5.39 -3.45 6.74
CA VAL A 99 -6.47 -4.43 6.85
C VAL A 99 -6.23 -5.31 8.07
N ARG A 100 -7.29 -5.90 8.62
CA ARG A 100 -7.15 -6.99 9.56
C ARG A 100 -6.87 -8.28 8.80
N MET A 101 -5.83 -9.00 9.20
CA MET A 101 -5.47 -10.31 8.67
C MET A 101 -6.34 -11.41 9.32
N PRO A 102 -6.47 -12.61 8.72
CA PRO A 102 -7.26 -13.71 9.30
C PRO A 102 -6.83 -14.13 10.72
N ASP A 103 -5.56 -13.92 11.07
CA ASP A 103 -5.02 -14.20 12.40
C ASP A 103 -5.27 -13.07 13.43
N GLY A 104 -5.99 -12.03 13.04
CA GLY A 104 -6.33 -10.87 13.87
C GLY A 104 -5.28 -9.77 13.90
N ARG A 105 -4.07 -9.99 13.34
CA ARG A 105 -3.03 -8.95 13.23
C ARG A 105 -3.39 -7.91 12.17
N LEU A 106 -2.65 -6.81 12.15
CA LEU A 106 -2.76 -5.81 11.08
C LEU A 106 -1.80 -6.14 9.94
N GLY A 107 -2.31 -6.07 8.72
CA GLY A 107 -1.53 -6.16 7.50
C GLY A 107 -1.67 -4.90 6.65
N LEU A 108 -0.76 -4.72 5.71
CA LEU A 108 -0.90 -3.77 4.62
C LEU A 108 -1.24 -4.54 3.35
N LEU A 109 -2.45 -4.30 2.81
CA LEU A 109 -2.84 -4.76 1.49
C LEU A 109 -2.31 -3.79 0.43
N GLU A 110 -1.50 -4.29 -0.48
CA GLU A 110 -0.93 -3.50 -1.57
C GLU A 110 -0.56 -4.36 -2.78
N ALA A 111 -0.46 -3.72 -3.95
CA ALA A 111 -0.04 -4.35 -5.19
C ALA A 111 1.24 -3.71 -5.70
N GLY A 112 2.28 -4.51 -5.94
CA GLY A 112 3.55 -4.02 -6.48
C GLY A 112 4.61 -3.64 -5.43
N PHE A 113 4.43 -4.00 -4.15
CA PHE A 113 5.39 -3.65 -3.11
C PHE A 113 6.81 -4.09 -3.46
N SER A 114 7.81 -3.24 -3.22
CA SER A 114 9.22 -3.59 -3.41
C SER A 114 9.52 -4.17 -4.81
N PHE A 115 8.83 -3.68 -5.84
CA PHE A 115 8.96 -4.18 -7.22
C PHE A 115 8.57 -5.64 -7.41
N THR A 116 7.75 -6.20 -6.53
CA THR A 116 7.18 -7.53 -6.73
C THR A 116 6.06 -7.45 -7.77
N PRO A 117 5.88 -8.45 -8.64
CA PRO A 117 4.82 -8.45 -9.64
C PRO A 117 3.48 -8.97 -9.07
N PHE A 118 3.26 -8.83 -7.76
CA PHE A 118 2.12 -9.43 -7.05
C PHE A 118 1.42 -8.44 -6.12
N THR A 119 0.20 -8.80 -5.77
CA THR A 119 -0.58 -8.28 -4.67
C THR A 119 -0.27 -9.09 -3.42
N ARG A 120 -0.10 -8.41 -2.29
CA ARG A 120 0.17 -9.08 -1.01
C ARG A 120 -0.55 -8.40 0.15
N ILE A 121 -0.85 -9.20 1.17
CA ILE A 121 -1.07 -8.72 2.54
C ILE A 121 0.20 -9.01 3.34
N THR A 122 0.93 -7.96 3.71
CA THR A 122 2.17 -8.08 4.48
C THR A 122 1.94 -7.57 5.91
N PRO A 123 2.43 -8.23 6.98
CA PRO A 123 2.24 -7.73 8.33
C PRO A 123 2.73 -6.29 8.47
N LEU A 124 1.88 -5.43 9.05
CA LEU A 124 2.02 -3.98 8.95
C LEU A 124 3.33 -3.46 9.54
N GLU A 125 3.73 -4.00 10.70
CA GLU A 125 4.96 -3.63 11.39
C GLU A 125 6.20 -3.87 10.53
N TYR A 126 6.22 -4.93 9.72
CA TYR A 126 7.32 -5.21 8.81
C TYR A 126 7.32 -4.23 7.65
N THR A 127 6.19 -4.08 6.97
CA THR A 127 6.10 -3.25 5.77
C THR A 127 6.47 -1.81 6.04
N ILE A 128 5.92 -1.21 7.11
CA ILE A 128 6.11 0.21 7.39
C ILE A 128 7.56 0.51 7.83
N ASN A 129 8.16 -0.37 8.63
CA ASN A 129 9.53 -0.20 9.12
C ASN A 129 10.58 -0.46 8.03
N LEU A 130 10.34 -1.42 7.13
CA LEU A 130 11.24 -1.75 6.02
C LEU A 130 11.13 -0.83 4.81
N TYR A 131 10.05 -0.04 4.71
CA TYR A 131 9.85 0.82 3.55
C TYR A 131 11.00 1.83 3.40
N ALA A 132 11.67 1.77 2.24
CA ALA A 132 12.84 2.58 1.95
C ALA A 132 12.54 4.06 1.73
N GLY A 133 11.31 4.38 1.33
CA GLY A 133 10.87 5.74 1.10
C GLY A 133 10.26 6.42 2.33
N TRP A 134 9.55 7.49 2.06
CA TRP A 134 8.71 8.23 3.00
C TRP A 134 7.34 7.61 3.08
N VAL A 135 6.75 7.67 4.27
CA VAL A 135 5.40 7.16 4.54
C VAL A 135 4.58 8.32 5.06
N TRP A 136 3.37 8.46 4.54
CA TRP A 136 2.34 9.30 5.11
C TRP A 136 1.13 8.43 5.42
N ALA A 137 0.64 8.52 6.65
CA ALA A 137 -0.59 7.85 7.05
C ALA A 137 -1.77 8.80 6.86
N ARG A 138 -2.82 8.32 6.20
CA ARG A 138 -4.16 8.92 6.25
C ARG A 138 -5.01 8.09 7.21
N PRO A 139 -5.09 8.49 8.48
CA PRO A 139 -5.83 7.71 9.46
C PRO A 139 -7.34 7.82 9.18
N ARG A 140 -8.04 6.71 9.39
CA ARG A 140 -9.47 6.69 9.63
C ARG A 140 -9.77 7.51 10.88
N GLN A 141 -10.75 8.39 10.79
CA GLN A 141 -11.27 9.17 11.92
C GLN A 141 -12.45 8.45 12.59
N THR A 142 -13.14 7.60 11.83
CA THR A 142 -14.22 6.76 12.34
C THR A 142 -13.80 5.30 12.16
N PRO A 143 -13.76 4.52 13.26
CA PRO A 143 -13.53 3.08 13.18
C PRO A 143 -14.48 2.41 12.19
N LEU A 144 -14.01 1.33 11.57
CA LEU A 144 -14.87 0.52 10.72
C LEU A 144 -15.93 -0.17 11.58
N THR A 145 -17.13 -0.31 11.05
CA THR A 145 -18.09 -1.30 11.58
C THR A 145 -17.53 -2.71 11.37
N GLU A 146 -17.99 -3.66 12.17
CA GLU A 146 -17.57 -5.07 12.05
C GLU A 146 -17.78 -5.60 10.62
N GLU A 147 -18.91 -5.28 10.00
CA GLU A 147 -19.21 -5.70 8.63
C GLU A 147 -18.27 -5.04 7.59
N GLN A 148 -17.87 -3.79 7.80
CA GLN A 148 -16.90 -3.11 6.92
C GLN A 148 -15.49 -3.72 7.07
N ASP A 149 -15.06 -4.00 8.30
CA ASP A 149 -13.77 -4.66 8.58
C ASP A 149 -13.73 -6.05 7.94
N ARG A 150 -14.78 -6.85 8.16
CA ARG A 150 -14.94 -8.19 7.57
C ARG A 150 -14.86 -8.15 6.04
N ARG A 151 -15.62 -7.25 5.38
CA ARG A 151 -15.58 -7.11 3.91
C ARG A 151 -14.21 -6.64 3.41
N LEU A 152 -13.54 -5.76 4.14
CA LEU A 152 -12.20 -5.30 3.78
C LEU A 152 -11.19 -6.46 3.86
N THR A 153 -11.25 -7.27 4.93
CA THR A 153 -10.47 -8.49 5.10
C THR A 153 -10.77 -9.52 4.01
N ASP A 154 -12.06 -9.78 3.71
CA ASP A 154 -12.48 -10.71 2.66
C ASP A 154 -11.91 -10.32 1.29
N PHE A 155 -11.94 -9.02 0.96
CA PHE A 155 -11.36 -8.53 -0.29
C PHE A 155 -9.84 -8.73 -0.30
N ALA A 156 -9.16 -8.39 0.80
CA ALA A 156 -7.72 -8.51 0.92
C ALA A 156 -7.28 -9.95 0.69
N VAL A 157 -7.93 -10.91 1.37
CA VAL A 157 -7.67 -12.34 1.25
C VAL A 157 -7.85 -12.84 -0.19
N GLN A 158 -8.92 -12.40 -0.88
CA GLN A 158 -9.17 -12.79 -2.27
C GLN A 158 -8.17 -12.18 -3.27
N ALA A 159 -7.59 -11.03 -2.93
CA ALA A 159 -6.64 -10.34 -3.79
C ALA A 159 -5.19 -10.81 -3.56
N ASP A 160 -4.91 -11.39 -2.38
CA ASP A 160 -3.59 -11.88 -1.99
C ASP A 160 -3.02 -12.88 -3.00
N GLY A 161 -1.73 -12.73 -3.35
CA GLY A 161 -1.06 -13.53 -4.38
C GLY A 161 -1.46 -13.19 -5.83
N GLY A 162 -2.44 -12.32 -6.06
CA GLY A 162 -2.88 -11.91 -7.39
C GLY A 162 -1.81 -11.14 -8.17
N ALA A 163 -1.79 -11.23 -9.51
CA ALA A 163 -0.78 -10.56 -10.32
C ALA A 163 -0.95 -9.03 -10.36
N TYR A 164 0.18 -8.32 -10.41
CA TYR A 164 0.21 -6.87 -10.62
C TYR A 164 -0.17 -6.51 -12.06
N ASN A 165 -0.99 -5.48 -12.24
CA ASN A 165 -1.46 -5.06 -13.56
C ASN A 165 -0.42 -4.23 -14.32
N LEU A 166 0.66 -4.87 -14.77
CA LEU A 166 1.76 -4.21 -15.46
C LEU A 166 1.33 -3.55 -16.77
N LYS A 167 0.41 -4.19 -17.51
CA LYS A 167 -0.14 -3.65 -18.76
C LYS A 167 -0.81 -2.30 -18.52
N ARG A 168 -1.64 -2.20 -17.48
CA ARG A 168 -2.32 -0.95 -17.12
C ARG A 168 -1.35 0.09 -16.61
N PHE A 169 -0.38 -0.29 -15.78
CA PHE A 169 0.67 0.62 -15.33
C PHE A 169 1.42 1.25 -16.53
N ALA A 170 1.89 0.43 -17.47
CA ALA A 170 2.55 0.91 -18.68
C ALA A 170 1.64 1.81 -19.53
N ALA A 171 0.35 1.49 -19.63
CA ALA A 171 -0.62 2.30 -20.38
C ALA A 171 -0.83 3.71 -19.79
N GLN A 172 -0.48 3.96 -18.51
CA GLN A 172 -0.60 5.31 -17.89
C GLN A 172 0.32 6.36 -18.53
N ILE A 173 1.42 5.92 -19.16
CA ILE A 173 2.37 6.77 -19.88
C ILE A 173 1.81 7.17 -21.26
N SER A 174 0.82 6.42 -21.77
CA SER A 174 0.23 6.67 -23.09
C SER A 174 -0.83 7.79 -23.09
N LEU A 175 -1.14 8.34 -24.27
CA LEU A 175 -2.19 9.34 -24.43
C LEU A 175 -3.61 8.75 -24.27
N VAL A 176 -3.79 7.44 -24.51
CA VAL A 176 -5.08 6.73 -24.42
C VAL A 176 -5.22 6.02 -23.07
N ARG A 177 -5.02 6.78 -21.99
CA ARG A 177 -5.09 6.27 -20.62
C ARG A 177 -6.45 6.47 -19.99
N SER A 178 -6.79 5.64 -19.01
CA SER A 178 -8.05 5.70 -18.23
C SER A 178 -8.32 7.07 -17.59
N ARG A 179 -7.26 7.85 -17.35
CA ARG A 179 -7.30 9.20 -16.77
C ARG A 179 -7.55 10.32 -17.77
N ALA A 180 -7.71 10.03 -19.06
CA ALA A 180 -8.10 11.05 -20.03
C ALA A 180 -9.47 11.65 -19.63
N PRO A 181 -9.62 12.99 -19.52
CA PRO A 181 -10.81 13.61 -18.92
C PRO A 181 -12.16 13.16 -19.49
N LEU A 182 -12.22 12.90 -20.80
CA LEU A 182 -13.43 12.41 -21.47
C LEU A 182 -13.70 10.92 -21.21
N VAL A 183 -12.64 10.13 -21.02
CA VAL A 183 -12.71 8.67 -20.84
C VAL A 183 -13.12 8.31 -19.41
N THR A 184 -12.59 9.02 -18.41
CA THR A 184 -12.79 8.70 -16.98
C THR A 184 -14.25 8.72 -16.54
N ARG A 185 -15.12 9.49 -17.20
CA ARG A 185 -16.55 9.47 -16.90
C ARG A 185 -17.19 8.10 -17.16
N PHE A 186 -16.70 7.37 -18.16
CA PHE A 186 -17.31 6.12 -18.65
C PHE A 186 -16.47 4.87 -18.36
N ALA A 187 -15.15 5.00 -18.25
CA ALA A 187 -14.22 3.91 -18.02
C ALA A 187 -13.58 3.99 -16.62
N GLY A 188 -12.94 2.90 -16.21
CA GLY A 188 -12.18 2.82 -14.96
C GLY A 188 -13.01 2.63 -13.70
N LYS A 189 -14.24 2.13 -13.85
CA LYS A 189 -15.14 1.72 -12.76
C LYS A 189 -14.53 0.55 -11.94
N PRO A 190 -15.02 0.33 -10.71
CA PRO A 190 -14.63 -0.83 -9.91
C PRO A 190 -14.84 -2.15 -10.65
N VAL A 191 -13.91 -3.10 -10.47
CA VAL A 191 -13.95 -4.43 -11.07
C VAL A 191 -14.16 -5.56 -10.05
N GLY A 192 -14.11 -5.25 -8.75
CA GLY A 192 -14.29 -6.24 -7.68
C GLY A 192 -13.04 -7.10 -7.43
N PRO A 193 -13.11 -8.07 -6.50
CA PRO A 193 -12.00 -8.93 -6.07
C PRO A 193 -11.51 -9.89 -7.17
N GLY A 194 -10.32 -10.48 -6.97
CA GLY A 194 -9.74 -11.51 -7.85
C GLY A 194 -9.29 -11.02 -9.23
N LYS A 195 -8.97 -9.73 -9.37
CA LYS A 195 -8.44 -9.13 -10.61
C LYS A 195 -6.99 -8.73 -10.47
N GLU A 196 -6.39 -8.28 -11.58
CA GLU A 196 -5.08 -7.64 -11.57
C GLU A 196 -5.22 -6.16 -11.25
N TYR A 197 -4.47 -5.67 -10.27
CA TYR A 197 -4.53 -4.29 -9.82
C TYR A 197 -3.19 -3.57 -9.97
N THR A 198 -3.25 -2.25 -10.14
CA THR A 198 -2.13 -1.38 -9.76
C THR A 198 -2.26 -1.00 -8.28
N CYS A 199 -1.19 -0.45 -7.70
CA CYS A 199 -1.12 -0.09 -6.28
C CYS A 199 -2.31 0.75 -5.77
N VAL A 200 -2.64 1.82 -6.48
CA VAL A 200 -3.78 2.68 -6.13
C VAL A 200 -5.11 2.04 -6.46
N GLN A 201 -5.18 1.23 -7.51
CA GLN A 201 -6.42 0.59 -7.90
C GLN A 201 -6.87 -0.38 -6.81
N ILE A 202 -5.96 -1.20 -6.27
CA ILE A 202 -6.33 -2.17 -5.24
C ILE A 202 -6.87 -1.49 -3.98
N VAL A 203 -6.26 -0.37 -3.55
CA VAL A 203 -6.74 0.40 -2.40
C VAL A 203 -8.16 0.87 -2.62
N VAL A 204 -8.47 1.50 -3.76
CA VAL A 204 -9.82 2.02 -4.01
C VAL A 204 -10.83 0.88 -4.21
N GLU A 205 -10.45 -0.23 -4.87
CA GLU A 205 -11.32 -1.41 -5.01
C GLU A 205 -11.65 -2.03 -3.66
N ALA A 206 -10.66 -2.18 -2.77
CA ALA A 206 -10.86 -2.69 -1.42
C ALA A 206 -11.82 -1.80 -0.62
N LEU A 207 -11.63 -0.48 -0.69
CA LEU A 207 -12.50 0.48 0.00
C LEU A 207 -13.93 0.53 -0.58
N VAL A 208 -14.09 0.36 -1.90
CA VAL A 208 -15.41 0.19 -2.53
C VAL A 208 -16.06 -1.11 -2.08
N HIS A 209 -15.29 -2.20 -2.07
CA HIS A 209 -15.77 -3.51 -1.65
C HIS A 209 -16.19 -3.51 -0.18
N ALA A 210 -15.51 -2.76 0.69
CA ALA A 210 -15.90 -2.57 2.09
C ALA A 210 -17.08 -1.59 2.28
N GLY A 211 -17.56 -0.93 1.22
CA GLY A 211 -18.63 0.07 1.32
C GLY A 211 -18.19 1.41 1.94
N LEU A 212 -16.88 1.69 1.95
CA LEU A 212 -16.31 2.94 2.48
C LEU A 212 -16.16 4.02 1.39
N VAL A 213 -16.16 3.61 0.13
CA VAL A 213 -16.11 4.47 -1.06
C VAL A 213 -17.27 4.11 -1.97
N ASP A 214 -18.02 5.10 -2.44
CA ASP A 214 -19.14 4.86 -3.36
C ASP A 214 -18.62 4.32 -4.72
N GLY A 215 -19.01 3.08 -5.05
CA GLY A 215 -18.64 2.41 -6.28
C GLY A 215 -19.22 3.03 -7.55
N ALA A 216 -20.31 3.79 -7.47
CA ALA A 216 -20.89 4.47 -8.63
C ALA A 216 -20.00 5.63 -9.10
N THR A 217 -19.45 6.37 -8.14
CA THR A 217 -18.58 7.52 -8.42
C THR A 217 -17.09 7.15 -8.47
N ALA A 218 -16.65 6.08 -7.79
CA ALA A 218 -15.24 5.68 -7.78
C ALA A 218 -14.68 5.38 -9.18
N ARG A 219 -13.41 5.73 -9.41
CA ARG A 219 -12.67 5.38 -10.63
C ARG A 219 -11.29 4.77 -10.33
N PRO A 220 -11.23 3.58 -9.70
CA PRO A 220 -9.97 2.97 -9.26
C PRO A 220 -8.87 2.96 -10.34
N ALA A 221 -9.21 2.66 -11.59
CA ALA A 221 -8.23 2.57 -12.68
C ALA A 221 -7.70 3.93 -13.18
N ALA A 222 -8.33 5.04 -12.78
CA ALA A 222 -7.96 6.40 -13.16
C ALA A 222 -7.46 7.25 -11.98
N THR A 223 -7.63 6.77 -10.75
CA THR A 223 -7.11 7.38 -9.52
C THR A 223 -5.61 7.14 -9.41
N HIS A 224 -4.88 8.10 -8.84
CA HIS A 224 -3.47 8.00 -8.46
C HIS A 224 -3.31 8.26 -6.96
N ALA A 225 -2.20 7.80 -6.36
CA ALA A 225 -1.90 8.03 -4.94
C ALA A 225 -1.88 9.53 -4.60
N GLN A 226 -1.47 10.39 -5.53
CA GLN A 226 -1.60 11.85 -5.40
C GLN A 226 -3.04 12.31 -5.16
N ASP A 227 -4.04 11.74 -5.84
CA ASP A 227 -5.45 12.12 -5.63
C ASP A 227 -5.91 11.75 -4.22
N LEU A 228 -5.43 10.61 -3.71
CA LEU A 228 -5.65 10.17 -2.34
C LEU A 228 -4.87 11.00 -1.32
N PHE A 229 -3.77 11.66 -1.70
CA PHE A 229 -2.99 12.49 -0.78
C PHE A 229 -3.61 13.88 -0.62
N TYR A 230 -3.96 14.53 -1.73
CA TYR A 230 -4.41 15.91 -1.75
C TYR A 230 -5.92 16.07 -1.62
N ASP A 231 -6.70 14.99 -1.73
CA ASP A 231 -8.16 15.04 -1.92
C ASP A 231 -8.57 15.89 -3.15
N ARG A 232 -7.65 16.05 -4.10
CA ARG A 232 -7.80 16.87 -5.31
C ARG A 232 -7.15 16.17 -6.49
N SER A 233 -7.69 16.42 -7.68
CA SER A 233 -7.23 15.76 -8.90
C SER A 233 -7.11 16.72 -10.08
N ARG A 234 -6.09 16.50 -10.92
CA ARG A 234 -6.04 17.11 -12.27
C ARG A 234 -7.10 16.54 -13.20
N ASN A 235 -7.70 15.40 -12.87
CA ASN A 235 -8.81 14.84 -13.61
C ASN A 235 -10.13 15.44 -13.08
N PRO A 236 -10.90 16.19 -13.88
CA PRO A 236 -12.10 16.89 -13.39
C PRO A 236 -13.18 15.97 -12.82
N TYR A 237 -13.26 14.72 -13.28
CA TYR A 237 -14.22 13.76 -12.74
C TYR A 237 -13.81 13.33 -11.33
N ILE A 238 -12.53 12.98 -11.14
CA ILE A 238 -12.01 12.56 -9.83
C ILE A 238 -11.99 13.75 -8.85
N ASP A 239 -11.71 14.97 -9.31
CA ASP A 239 -11.71 16.17 -8.46
C ASP A 239 -13.10 16.47 -7.85
N ARG A 240 -14.18 16.12 -8.57
CA ARG A 240 -15.56 16.22 -8.07
C ARG A 240 -15.98 15.04 -7.19
N HIS A 241 -15.28 13.92 -7.30
CA HIS A 241 -15.57 12.68 -6.59
C HIS A 241 -14.30 12.12 -5.91
N PRO A 242 -13.63 12.93 -5.06
CA PRO A 242 -12.40 12.50 -4.41
C PRO A 242 -12.69 11.25 -3.56
N PRO A 243 -11.89 10.16 -3.67
CA PRO A 243 -12.24 8.90 -3.04
C PRO A 243 -12.35 8.97 -1.51
N LEU A 244 -11.53 9.79 -0.85
CA LEU A 244 -11.42 9.82 0.63
C LEU A 244 -12.00 11.08 1.27
N ALA A 245 -12.05 12.21 0.54
CA ALA A 245 -12.48 13.49 1.11
C ALA A 245 -13.91 13.43 1.66
N GLY A 246 -14.10 13.91 2.89
CA GLY A 246 -15.40 13.94 3.55
C GLY A 246 -15.98 12.56 3.91
N ARG A 247 -15.21 11.47 3.76
CA ARG A 247 -15.65 10.09 4.02
C ARG A 247 -15.01 9.49 5.27
N GLY A 248 -14.54 10.35 6.18
CA GLY A 248 -14.01 9.97 7.49
C GLY A 248 -12.51 9.63 7.52
N TRP A 249 -11.72 10.07 6.53
CA TRP A 249 -10.27 10.05 6.61
C TRP A 249 -9.72 11.41 6.99
N GLY A 250 -8.73 11.41 7.88
CA GLY A 250 -7.96 12.61 8.20
C GLY A 250 -7.07 13.04 7.03
N ALA A 251 -6.51 14.25 7.16
CA ALA A 251 -5.44 14.71 6.28
C ALA A 251 -4.19 13.82 6.46
N PRO A 252 -3.33 13.72 5.44
CA PRO A 252 -2.09 12.96 5.53
C PRO A 252 -1.20 13.48 6.66
N ARG A 253 -0.62 12.54 7.40
CA ARG A 253 0.33 12.78 8.49
C ARG A 253 1.63 12.09 8.13
N LEU A 254 2.74 12.82 8.17
CA LEU A 254 4.05 12.20 8.01
C LEU A 254 4.22 11.11 9.06
N TRP A 255 4.79 9.98 8.67
CA TRP A 255 5.12 8.87 9.56
C TRP A 255 6.63 8.71 9.69
N THR A 256 7.09 8.38 10.89
CA THR A 256 8.50 8.06 11.17
C THR A 256 8.62 6.96 12.22
N PRO A 257 9.62 6.07 12.11
CA PRO A 257 9.86 5.05 13.14
C PRO A 257 10.46 5.63 14.42
N ILE A 258 11.24 6.73 14.31
CA ILE A 258 11.87 7.43 15.44
C ILE A 258 11.27 8.83 15.53
N PRO A 259 10.84 9.29 16.73
CA PRO A 259 10.33 10.65 16.91
C PRO A 259 11.30 11.73 16.40
N GLY A 260 10.76 12.78 15.80
CA GLY A 260 11.51 13.90 15.23
C GLY A 260 12.32 13.57 13.98
N THR A 261 12.30 12.33 13.47
CA THR A 261 13.27 11.89 12.45
C THR A 261 12.61 11.48 11.15
N ALA A 262 12.50 12.41 10.20
CA ALA A 262 12.19 12.06 8.82
C ALA A 262 13.47 11.56 8.13
N ARG A 263 13.77 10.26 8.22
CA ARG A 263 14.82 9.58 7.43
C ARG A 263 14.29 8.52 6.46
N ARG A 264 14.87 8.46 5.25
CA ARG A 264 14.65 7.38 4.27
C ARG A 264 15.18 6.08 4.83
N GLY A 265 14.61 4.94 4.45
CA GLY A 265 15.00 3.63 4.98
C GLY A 265 16.48 3.28 4.77
N SER A 266 17.12 3.74 3.69
CA SER A 266 18.57 3.55 3.51
C SER A 266 19.42 4.27 4.56
N SER A 267 18.91 5.36 5.13
CA SER A 267 19.53 6.16 6.19
C SER A 267 19.03 5.83 7.60
N ARG A 268 18.17 4.81 7.74
CA ARG A 268 17.73 4.30 9.04
C ARG A 268 18.74 3.27 9.57
N PRO A 269 18.87 3.13 10.90
CA PRO A 269 19.63 2.03 11.49
C PRO A 269 19.16 0.68 10.92
N LYS A 270 20.11 -0.17 10.55
CA LYS A 270 19.85 -1.54 10.09
C LYS A 270 20.20 -2.52 11.20
N PRO A 271 19.47 -3.65 11.33
CA PRO A 271 19.83 -4.71 12.27
C PRO A 271 21.29 -5.16 12.06
N PRO A 272 22.00 -5.58 13.12
CA PRO A 272 23.46 -5.71 13.11
C PRO A 272 24.03 -6.89 12.31
N ALA A 273 23.23 -7.72 11.63
CA ALA A 273 23.72 -8.89 10.89
C ALA A 273 23.08 -9.07 9.51
N ALA A 274 23.86 -9.58 8.55
CA ALA A 274 23.36 -10.16 7.31
C ALA A 274 22.60 -11.46 7.63
N TRP A 275 21.43 -11.66 7.03
CA TRP A 275 20.41 -12.56 7.54
C TRP A 275 20.43 -13.99 6.94
N PRO A 276 20.57 -15.04 7.77
CA PRO A 276 20.04 -16.37 7.43
C PRO A 276 19.28 -17.09 8.58
N GLY A 277 18.75 -16.39 9.59
CA GLY A 277 18.03 -16.98 10.75
C GLY A 277 16.48 -16.98 10.66
N PRO A 278 15.75 -17.48 11.67
CA PRO A 278 14.30 -17.26 11.82
C PRO A 278 14.05 -15.79 12.22
N GLY A 279 13.06 -15.10 11.61
CA GLY A 279 12.74 -13.64 11.69
C GLY A 279 12.77 -12.98 13.09
N GLY A 280 12.43 -11.70 13.22
CA GLY A 280 12.22 -11.13 14.57
C GLY A 280 12.16 -9.61 14.66
N ALA A 281 11.70 -9.09 15.79
CA ALA A 281 11.71 -7.66 16.08
C ALA A 281 12.73 -7.34 17.16
N TYR A 282 13.72 -6.50 16.83
CA TYR A 282 14.58 -5.88 17.81
C TYR A 282 13.83 -4.70 18.43
N VAL A 283 13.47 -4.85 19.69
CA VAL A 283 12.84 -3.80 20.47
C VAL A 283 13.93 -2.83 20.92
N TYR A 284 13.76 -1.55 20.64
CA TYR A 284 14.70 -0.52 21.08
C TYR A 284 13.97 0.63 21.78
N THR A 285 14.70 1.28 22.68
CA THR A 285 14.28 2.55 23.28
C THR A 285 14.90 3.70 22.48
N PRO A 286 14.11 4.53 21.78
CA PRO A 286 14.65 5.66 21.06
C PRO A 286 15.25 6.67 22.06
N ALA A 287 16.57 6.90 22.00
CA ALA A 287 17.18 8.01 22.70
C ALA A 287 16.79 9.33 22.00
N PRO A 288 16.39 10.39 22.74
CA PRO A 288 16.18 11.71 22.16
C PRO A 288 17.46 12.15 21.43
N LEU A 289 17.31 12.66 20.21
CA LEU A 289 18.43 13.20 19.44
C LEU A 289 18.99 14.44 20.15
N SER A 290 20.18 14.33 20.75
CA SER A 290 20.98 15.47 21.24
C SER A 290 22.09 15.82 20.24
N GLY A 291 21.77 15.90 18.94
CA GLY A 291 22.73 16.21 17.87
C GLY A 291 22.27 15.78 16.47
N PRO A 292 23.09 16.04 15.43
CA PRO A 292 22.82 15.62 14.04
C PRO A 292 23.07 14.11 13.79
N GLU A 293 23.83 13.45 14.67
CA GLU A 293 24.12 12.02 14.58
C GLU A 293 22.91 11.17 14.94
N VAL A 294 22.72 10.06 14.22
CA VAL A 294 21.67 9.07 14.55
C VAL A 294 22.16 8.28 15.76
N PRO A 295 21.42 8.26 16.89
CA PRO A 295 21.75 7.35 17.96
C PRO A 295 21.63 5.94 17.41
N ALA A 296 22.69 5.15 17.56
CA ALA A 296 22.61 3.72 17.31
C ALA A 296 21.55 3.15 18.27
N PRO A 297 20.47 2.51 17.77
CA PRO A 297 19.47 1.93 18.64
C PRO A 297 20.14 0.87 19.50
N VAL A 298 19.98 0.97 20.82
CA VAL A 298 20.36 -0.09 21.75
C VAL A 298 19.19 -1.04 21.83
N ALA A 299 19.35 -2.26 21.31
CA ALA A 299 18.34 -3.29 21.45
C ALA A 299 18.16 -3.63 22.94
N THR A 300 16.95 -3.45 23.47
CA THR A 300 16.61 -3.73 24.86
C THR A 300 15.91 -5.07 25.02
N ALA A 301 15.31 -5.60 23.95
CA ALA A 301 14.75 -6.94 23.90
C ALA A 301 14.74 -7.48 22.45
N TYR A 302 14.58 -8.79 22.33
CA TYR A 302 14.36 -9.48 21.05
C TYR A 302 13.06 -10.25 21.15
N GLU A 303 12.11 -9.94 20.28
CA GLU A 303 10.91 -10.75 20.10
C GLU A 303 11.17 -11.74 18.96
N PRO A 304 11.18 -13.07 19.25
CA PRO A 304 11.31 -14.07 18.21
C PRO A 304 10.19 -13.89 17.18
N PRO A 305 10.41 -14.32 15.93
CA PRO A 305 9.36 -14.23 14.93
C PRO A 305 8.19 -15.07 15.46
N ASP A 306 6.99 -14.51 15.46
CA ASP A 306 5.82 -15.37 15.59
C ASP A 306 5.76 -16.20 14.29
N PRO A 307 6.13 -17.50 14.33
CA PRO A 307 6.30 -18.29 13.14
C PRO A 307 4.96 -18.71 12.58
N ARG A 308 3.83 -18.29 13.18
CA ARG A 308 2.50 -18.56 12.66
C ARG A 308 2.48 -18.09 11.20
N PRO A 309 2.52 -19.02 10.23
CA PRO A 309 2.34 -18.63 8.85
C PRO A 309 0.99 -17.91 8.80
N ILE A 310 0.86 -16.91 7.93
CA ILE A 310 -0.46 -16.45 7.52
C ILE A 310 -1.15 -17.72 7.07
N ALA A 311 -2.14 -18.19 7.84
CA ALA A 311 -2.77 -19.48 7.56
C ALA A 311 -3.17 -19.41 6.09
N PRO A 312 -2.66 -20.31 5.23
CA PRO A 312 -3.09 -20.31 3.84
C PRO A 312 -4.60 -20.40 3.91
N VAL A 313 -5.28 -19.37 3.43
CA VAL A 313 -6.73 -19.44 3.33
C VAL A 313 -6.96 -20.55 2.33
N GLU A 314 -7.60 -21.64 2.77
CA GLU A 314 -8.15 -22.65 1.89
C GLU A 314 -9.20 -21.95 1.01
N ALA A 315 -8.72 -21.26 -0.02
CA ALA A 315 -9.56 -20.72 -1.06
C ALA A 315 -9.98 -21.93 -1.88
N GLU A 316 -11.11 -22.54 -1.54
CA GLU A 316 -11.87 -23.25 -2.57
C GLU A 316 -12.14 -22.21 -3.67
N PRO A 317 -11.63 -22.40 -4.89
CA PRO A 317 -12.02 -21.52 -5.97
C PRO A 317 -13.54 -21.65 -6.11
N PRO A 318 -14.31 -20.55 -6.13
CA PRO A 318 -15.72 -20.66 -6.43
C PRO A 318 -15.85 -21.31 -7.80
N ARG A 319 -16.32 -22.57 -7.81
CA ARG A 319 -16.69 -23.25 -9.04
C ARG A 319 -17.93 -22.53 -9.56
N ILE A 320 -17.72 -21.62 -10.50
CA ILE A 320 -18.80 -21.10 -11.33
C ILE A 320 -19.37 -22.30 -12.08
N GLY A 321 -20.57 -22.73 -11.71
CA GLY A 321 -21.25 -23.83 -12.37
C GLY A 321 -21.58 -23.45 -13.81
N PHE A 322 -21.67 -24.44 -14.69
CA PHE A 322 -22.06 -24.22 -16.10
C PHE A 322 -23.40 -23.48 -16.24
N PHE A 323 -24.24 -23.47 -15.20
CA PHE A 323 -25.54 -22.81 -15.14
C PHE A 323 -25.53 -21.38 -14.56
N ASP A 324 -24.40 -20.88 -14.04
CA ASP A 324 -24.30 -19.55 -13.42
C ASP A 324 -24.09 -18.40 -14.44
N ARG A 325 -24.29 -18.67 -15.73
CA ARG A 325 -24.35 -17.62 -16.76
C ARG A 325 -25.81 -17.32 -17.09
N PRO A 326 -26.31 -16.08 -16.91
CA PRO A 326 -27.58 -15.72 -17.49
C PRO A 326 -27.48 -15.79 -19.02
N TYR A 327 -28.33 -16.64 -19.60
CA TYR A 327 -28.62 -16.70 -21.03
C TYR A 327 -28.81 -15.28 -21.58
N ARG A 328 -27.90 -14.83 -22.45
CA ARG A 328 -28.20 -13.78 -23.43
C ARG A 328 -27.71 -14.21 -24.80
N LEU A 329 -28.25 -15.34 -25.25
CA LEU A 329 -28.45 -15.59 -26.66
C LEU A 329 -29.85 -15.05 -27.00
N LEU A 330 -29.87 -13.97 -27.79
CA LEU A 330 -31.05 -13.48 -28.51
C LEU A 330 -32.18 -12.85 -27.67
N SER A 331 -32.03 -11.56 -27.31
CA SER A 331 -33.19 -10.66 -27.26
C SER A 331 -33.08 -9.64 -28.39
N ARG A 332 -33.48 -10.06 -29.59
CA ARG A 332 -33.98 -9.17 -30.64
C ARG A 332 -35.51 -9.20 -30.59
N ARG A 333 -36.12 -8.03 -30.82
CA ARG A 333 -37.56 -7.72 -30.97
C ARG A 333 -38.26 -7.43 -29.63
N ARG A 334 -39.00 -6.34 -29.45
CA ARG A 334 -39.53 -5.29 -30.34
C ARG A 334 -39.13 -3.91 -29.84
#